data_AF-A0AAW2UVW6-F1
#
_entry.id   AF-A0AAW2UVW6-F1
#
_cell.length_a   1.000
_cell.length_b   1.000
_cell.length_c   1.000
_cell.angle_alpha   90.00
_cell.angle_beta   90.00
_cell.angle_gamma   90.00
#
_symmetry.space_group_name_H-M   'P 1'
#
loop_
_entity.id
_entity.type
_entity.pdbx_description
1 polymer ?
#
loop_
_entity_poly.entity_id
_entity_poly.type
_entity_poly.pdbx_seq_one_letter_code
_entity_poly.pdbx_strand_id
1 'polypeptide(L)' 'MESSKQGFLLMKHGVKLSKNQSPKTDEEIKRMSDIFYAFVVGIIQYVVQCTRPNVAYAVSVMNRYQACAGY' A
#
# COMPACT_ATOMS: atom_id res chain seq x y z
N MET A 1 -2.36 -13.19 23.02
CA MET A 1 -2.94 -12.56 21.83
C MET A 1 -1.79 -12.02 21.01
N GLU A 2 -1.23 -12.90 20.20
CA GLU A 2 -0.03 -12.64 19.41
C GLU A 2 -0.36 -11.73 18.23
N SER A 3 0.50 -10.71 18.07
CA SER A 3 0.87 -10.04 16.82
C SER A 3 -0.16 -10.16 15.69
N SER A 4 -1.14 -9.24 15.71
CA SER A 4 -1.88 -8.84 14.53
C SER A 4 -0.89 -8.47 13.44
N LYS A 5 -0.66 -9.41 12.51
CA LYS A 5 0.30 -9.30 11.41
C LYS A 5 0.03 -7.99 10.71
N GLN A 6 0.93 -7.04 10.92
CA GLN A 6 0.85 -5.70 10.35
C GLN A 6 0.70 -5.90 8.85
N GLY A 7 -0.52 -5.64 8.35
CA GLY A 7 -0.85 -5.77 6.95
C GLY A 7 0.19 -5.06 6.11
N PHE A 8 0.39 -5.54 4.88
CA PHE A 8 1.39 -5.11 3.91
C PHE A 8 1.28 -3.61 3.60
N LEU A 9 1.66 -2.75 4.55
CA LEU A 9 1.66 -1.31 4.40
C LEU A 9 2.98 -0.94 3.75
N LEU A 10 2.86 -0.22 2.64
CA LEU A 10 3.98 0.21 1.80
C LEU A 10 4.98 1.12 2.55
N MET A 11 4.59 1.61 3.74
CA MET A 11 5.47 2.24 4.72
C MET A 11 5.11 1.76 6.13
N LYS A 12 6.13 1.60 7.00
CA LYS A 12 5.89 1.38 8.44
C LYS A 12 5.10 2.56 9.00
N HIS A 13 4.02 2.27 9.72
CA HIS A 13 3.30 3.30 10.46
C HIS A 13 4.27 4.02 11.41
N GLY A 14 4.31 5.36 11.38
CA GLY A 14 5.16 6.16 12.26
C GLY A 14 6.51 6.61 11.69
N VAL A 15 6.81 6.35 10.41
CA VAL A 15 7.98 6.98 9.75
C VAL A 15 7.70 8.49 9.61
N LYS A 16 8.32 9.30 10.48
CA LYS A 16 8.34 10.75 10.35
C LYS A 16 9.43 11.17 9.37
N LEU A 17 9.03 11.76 8.26
CA LEU A 17 9.96 12.41 7.35
C LEU A 17 10.43 13.73 7.97
N SER A 18 11.72 14.02 7.85
CA SER A 18 12.32 15.29 8.28
C SER A 18 12.59 16.18 7.09
N LYS A 19 12.55 17.50 7.29
CA LYS A 19 12.96 18.49 6.28
C LYS A 19 14.39 18.24 5.77
N ASN A 20 15.25 17.58 6.55
CA ASN A 20 16.60 17.23 6.11
C ASN A 20 16.64 16.18 4.99
N GLN A 21 15.55 15.46 4.74
CA GLN A 21 15.42 14.46 3.68
C GLN A 21 14.85 15.06 2.38
N SER A 22 14.54 16.36 2.36
CA SER A 22 14.19 17.04 1.12
C SER A 22 15.41 17.12 0.21
N PRO A 23 15.23 17.03 -1.13
CA PRO A 23 16.30 17.29 -2.07
C PRO A 23 16.83 18.71 -1.86
N LYS A 24 18.15 18.87 -1.91
CA LYS A 24 18.82 20.16 -1.65
C LYS A 24 19.56 20.69 -2.88
N THR A 25 19.94 19.81 -3.81
CA THR A 25 20.62 20.21 -5.04
C THR A 25 19.70 20.16 -6.24
N ASP A 26 20.00 20.97 -7.26
CA ASP A 26 19.21 21.02 -8.49
C ASP A 26 19.19 19.68 -9.23
N GLU A 27 20.26 18.88 -9.13
CA GLU A 27 20.28 17.53 -9.71
C GLU A 27 19.33 16.57 -8.97
N GLU A 28 19.23 16.67 -7.65
CA GLU A 28 18.29 15.89 -6.85
C GLU A 28 16.84 16.29 -7.13
N ILE A 29 16.58 17.60 -7.25
CA ILE A 29 15.26 18.15 -7.59
C ILE A 29 14.86 17.68 -9.00
N LYS A 30 15.76 17.76 -9.98
CA LYS A 30 15.50 17.31 -11.35
C LYS A 30 15.26 15.81 -11.41
N ARG A 31 16.03 15.01 -10.67
CA ARG A 31 15.83 13.55 -10.55
C ARG A 31 14.49 13.20 -9.88
N MET A 32 14.08 13.94 -8.85
CA MET A 32 12.77 13.77 -8.21
C MET A 32 11.61 14.31 -9.06
N SER A 33 11.87 15.26 -9.97
CA SER A 33 10.90 15.75 -10.93
C SER A 33 10.69 14.78 -12.09
N ASP A 34 11.76 14.08 -12.53
CA ASP A 34 11.70 13.06 -13.57
C ASP A 34 10.90 11.83 -13.13
N ILE A 35 11.13 11.38 -11.89
CA ILE A 35 10.33 10.31 -11.29
C ILE A 35 9.10 10.97 -10.69
N PHE A 36 8.00 11.02 -11.45
CA PHE A 36 6.73 11.58 -10.99
C PHE A 36 6.36 11.10 -9.57
N TYR A 37 6.70 11.88 -8.55
CA TYR A 37 6.39 11.58 -7.16
C TYR A 37 4.87 11.47 -6.97
N ALA A 38 4.13 12.38 -7.61
CA ALA A 38 2.67 12.35 -7.65
C ALA A 38 2.12 11.06 -8.31
N PHE A 39 2.77 10.55 -9.35
CA PHE A 39 2.38 9.31 -10.01
C PHE A 39 2.68 8.09 -9.13
N VAL A 40 3.87 8.02 -8.52
CA VAL A 40 4.25 6.93 -7.62
C VAL A 40 3.30 6.89 -6.42
N VAL A 41 3.00 8.05 -5.81
CA VAL A 41 2.01 8.15 -4.72
C VAL A 41 0.62 7.72 -5.19
N GLY A 42 0.21 8.14 -6.38
CA GLY A 42 -1.07 7.74 -6.99
C GLY A 42 -1.16 6.23 -7.26
N ILE A 43 -0.10 5.61 -7.81
CA ILE A 43 -0.01 4.16 -8.02
C ILE A 43 -0.09 3.43 -6.69
N ILE A 44 0.66 3.87 -5.68
CA ILE A 44 0.65 3.26 -4.34
C ILE A 44 -0.77 3.28 -3.77
N GLN A 45 -1.44 4.44 -3.83
CA GLN A 45 -2.80 4.58 -3.33
C GLN A 45 -3.78 3.70 -4.12
N TYR A 46 -3.62 3.63 -5.45
CA TYR A 46 -4.41 2.74 -6.31
C TYR A 46 -4.19 1.27 -5.96
N VAL A 47 -2.94 0.79 -5.84
CA VAL A 47 -2.63 -0.61 -5.50
C VAL A 47 -3.21 -0.99 -4.13
N VAL A 48 -3.07 -0.13 -3.12
CA VAL A 48 -3.66 -0.35 -1.79
C VAL A 48 -5.18 -0.39 -1.85
N GLN A 49 -5.79 0.50 -2.63
CA GLN A 49 -7.25 0.56 -2.81
C GLN A 49 -7.78 -0.57 -3.67
N CYS A 50 -7.00 -1.16 -4.57
CA CYS A 50 -7.40 -2.29 -5.43
C CYS A 50 -7.20 -3.64 -4.74
N THR A 51 -6.18 -3.77 -3.89
CA THR A 51 -5.92 -5.03 -3.16
C THR A 51 -6.98 -5.30 -2.10
N ARG A 52 -7.46 -4.29 -1.37
CA ARG A 52 -8.54 -4.44 -0.37
C ARG A 52 -9.86 -5.03 -0.93
N PRO A 53 -10.47 -4.47 -1.99
CA PRO A 53 -11.70 -5.00 -2.57
C PRO A 53 -11.46 -6.35 -3.27
N ASN A 54 -10.27 -6.60 -3.84
CA ASN A 54 -9.95 -7.90 -4.43
C ASN A 54 -9.92 -9.02 -3.37
N VAL A 55 -9.26 -8.77 -2.22
CA VAL A 55 -9.23 -9.72 -1.10
C VAL A 55 -10.63 -9.90 -0.50
N ALA A 56 -11.38 -8.82 -0.29
CA ALA A 56 -12.76 -8.91 0.22
C ALA A 56 -13.67 -9.69 -0.73
N TYR A 57 -13.53 -9.48 -2.04
CA TYR A 57 -14.25 -10.22 -3.06
C TYR A 57 -13.90 -11.72 -3.02
N ALA A 58 -12.61 -12.07 -3.04
CA ALA A 58 -12.17 -13.46 -2.95
C ALA A 58 -12.69 -14.16 -1.68
N VAL A 59 -12.64 -13.49 -0.52
CA VAL A 59 -13.19 -14.01 0.74
C VAL A 59 -14.71 -14.20 0.66
N SER A 60 -15.43 -13.24 0.08
CA SER A 60 -16.89 -13.34 -0.09
C SER A 60 -17.31 -14.51 -0.99
N VAL A 61 -16.53 -14.78 -2.04
CA VAL A 61 -16.73 -15.93 -2.93
C VAL A 61 -16.46 -17.22 -2.16
N MET A 62 -15.32 -17.32 -1.46
CA MET A 62 -14.99 -18.51 -0.66
C MET A 62 -16.03 -18.80 0.42
N ASN A 63 -16.55 -17.79 1.12
CA ASN A 63 -17.56 -17.96 2.17
C ASN A 63 -18.86 -18.58 1.65
N ARG A 64 -19.29 -18.23 0.43
CA ARG A 64 -20.47 -18.82 -0.21
C ARG A 64 -20.31 -20.32 -0.46
N TYR A 65 -19.09 -20.77 -0.76
CA TYR A 65 -18.81 -22.18 -1.02
C TYR A 65 -18.38 -22.97 0.23
N GLN A 66 -17.95 -22.29 1.30
CA GLN A 66 -17.69 -22.95 2.59
C GLN A 66 -18.97 -23.56 3.19
N ALA A 67 -20.15 -22.97 2.97
CA ALA A 67 -21.42 -23.54 3.42
C ALA A 67 -21.87 -24.78 2.61
N CYS A 68 -21.36 -24.95 1.38
CA CYS A 68 -21.65 -26.11 0.53
C CYS A 68 -20.64 -27.26 0.70
N ALA A 69 -19.52 -27.03 1.37
CA ALA A 69 -18.61 -28.08 1.80
C ALA A 69 -19.19 -28.73 3.06
N GLY A 70 -20.25 -29.53 2.88
CA GLY A 70 -20.85 -30.32 3.94
C GLY A 70 -19.79 -31.19 4.62
N TYR A 71 -19.56 -30.90 5.89
CA TYR A 71 -19.23 -31.91 6.89
C TYR A 71 -20.52 -32.37 7.53
#